data_AF-A0A820Q3C1-F1
#
_entry.id   AF-A0A820Q3C1-F1
#
_cell.length_a   1.000
_cell.length_b   1.000
_cell.length_c   1.000
_cell.angle_alpha   90.00
_cell.angle_beta   90.00
_cell.angle_gamma   90.00
#
_symmetry.space_group_name_H-M   'P 1'
#
loop_
_entity.id
_entity.type
_entity.pdbx_description
1 polymer ?
#
loop_
_entity_poly.entity_id
_entity_poly.type
_entity_poly.pdbx_seq_one_letter_code
_entity_poly.pdbx_strand_id
1 'polypeptide(L)'
;YNIDPAIYSLVFCRLHLYASLLLHCLNQYYLILASVDRMFITSRNANRRRRSTKRLAYICIIIGTIFWALFHSHTLIFTSIIQFAPYVYVCYFQPGAETTFVAYYTIITETLVLVLMITCGLCSLN
;
A
#
# COMPACT_ATOMS: atom_id res chain seq x y z
N TYR A 1 21.79 -23.34 5.26
CA TYR A 1 21.91 -22.06 5.99
C TYR A 1 21.17 -21.01 5.20
N ASN A 2 19.92 -20.71 5.58
CA ASN A 2 19.17 -19.60 4.97
C ASN A 2 19.48 -18.38 5.84
N ILE A 3 20.49 -17.62 5.42
CA ILE A 3 20.98 -16.46 6.17
C ILE A 3 20.08 -15.30 5.79
N ASP A 4 19.04 -15.03 6.58
CA ASP A 4 18.18 -13.87 6.34
C ASP A 4 18.96 -12.57 6.57
N PRO A 5 19.27 -11.77 5.53
CA PRO A 5 20.03 -10.53 5.69
C PRO A 5 19.27 -9.49 6.53
N ALA A 6 17.95 -9.67 6.69
CA ALA A 6 17.10 -8.91 7.59
C ALA A 6 17.52 -8.96 9.07
N ILE A 7 18.27 -9.98 9.48
CA ILE A 7 18.66 -10.17 10.89
C ILE A 7 20.02 -9.51 11.19
N TYR A 8 20.82 -9.17 10.17
CA TYR A 8 22.17 -8.63 10.35
C TYR A 8 22.22 -7.16 10.74
N SER A 9 21.23 -6.38 10.32
CA SER A 9 21.19 -4.95 10.61
C SER A 9 19.75 -4.49 10.84
N LEU A 10 19.53 -3.90 12.01
CA LEU A 10 18.26 -3.27 12.38
C LEU A 10 17.82 -2.23 11.34
N VAL A 11 18.77 -1.51 10.74
CA VAL A 11 18.50 -0.51 9.70
C VAL A 11 17.97 -1.17 8.44
N PHE A 12 18.60 -2.26 8.01
CA PHE A 12 18.15 -3.00 6.82
C PHE A 12 16.77 -3.64 7.06
N CYS A 13 16.54 -4.22 8.24
CA CYS A 13 15.22 -4.71 8.66
C CYS A 13 14.12 -3.64 8.53
N ARG A 14 14.35 -2.46 9.10
CA ARG A 14 13.41 -1.33 9.05
C ARG A 14 13.14 -0.87 7.62
N LEU A 15 14.19 -0.68 6.83
CA LEU A 15 14.08 -0.24 5.44
C LEU A 15 13.36 -1.28 4.58
N HIS A 16 13.67 -2.55 4.76
CA HIS A 16 13.04 -3.65 4.01
C HIS A 16 11.54 -3.72 4.30
N LEU A 17 11.15 -3.71 5.59
CA LEU A 17 9.73 -3.78 5.96
C LEU A 17 8.96 -2.54 5.49
N TYR A 18 9.54 -1.34 5.68
CA TYR A 18 8.96 -0.08 5.19
C TYR A 18 8.79 -0.09 3.67
N ALA A 19 9.83 -0.46 2.92
CA ALA A 19 9.78 -0.49 1.46
C ALA A 19 8.76 -1.52 0.96
N SER A 20 8.72 -2.71 1.56
CA SER A 20 7.75 -3.75 1.19
C SER A 20 6.31 -3.28 1.41
N LEU A 21 6.01 -2.71 2.58
CA LEU A 21 4.68 -2.22 2.90
C LEU A 21 4.26 -1.03 2.01
N LEU A 22 5.19 -0.09 1.79
CA LEU A 22 4.96 1.05 0.92
C LEU A 22 4.68 0.61 -0.52
N LEU A 23 5.48 -0.30 -1.07
CA LEU A 23 5.30 -0.82 -2.43
C LEU A 23 3.97 -1.58 -2.57
N HIS A 24 3.57 -2.38 -1.57
CA HIS A 24 2.28 -3.07 -1.57
C HIS A 24 1.11 -2.08 -1.64
N CYS A 25 1.13 -1.05 -0.79
CA CYS A 25 0.09 -0.03 -0.76
C CYS A 25 0.07 0.82 -2.05
N LEU A 26 1.24 1.20 -2.57
CA LEU A 26 1.33 1.95 -3.83
C LEU A 26 0.81 1.15 -5.02
N ASN A 27 1.11 -0.16 -5.08
CA ASN A 27 0.60 -1.02 -6.14
C ASN A 27 -0.94 -1.04 -6.14
N GLN A 28 -1.55 -1.27 -4.98
CA GLN A 28 -3.01 -1.24 -4.82
C GLN A 28 -3.61 0.13 -5.17
N TYR A 29 -2.99 1.21 -4.71
CA TYR A 29 -3.42 2.58 -5.01
C TYR A 29 -3.40 2.88 -6.51
N TYR A 30 -2.32 2.49 -7.21
CA TYR A 30 -2.22 2.68 -8.65
C TYR A 30 -3.21 1.82 -9.43
N LEU A 31 -3.53 0.61 -8.96
CA LEU A 31 -4.59 -0.22 -9.56
C LEU A 31 -5.97 0.44 -9.45
N ILE A 32 -6.29 1.06 -8.31
CA ILE A 32 -7.54 1.83 -8.15
C ILE A 32 -7.54 3.01 -9.11
N LEU A 33 -6.47 3.80 -9.16
CA LEU A 33 -6.38 4.96 -10.06
C LEU A 33 -6.54 4.54 -11.53
N ALA A 34 -5.91 3.45 -11.95
CA ALA A 34 -6.05 2.91 -13.30
C ALA A 34 -7.48 2.43 -13.60
N SER A 35 -8.15 1.83 -12.62
CA SER A 35 -9.56 1.39 -12.74
C SER A 35 -10.51 2.58 -12.88
N VAL A 36 -10.29 3.63 -12.07
CA VAL A 36 -11.05 4.89 -12.13
C VAL A 36 -10.82 5.62 -13.45
N ASP A 37 -9.58 5.68 -13.93
CA ASP A 37 -9.26 6.32 -15.22
C ASP A 37 -9.98 5.62 -16.38
N ARG A 38 -9.95 4.28 -16.41
CA ARG A 38 -10.72 3.49 -17.39
C ARG A 38 -12.21 3.78 -17.31
N MET A 39 -12.79 3.83 -16.11
CA MET A 39 -14.21 4.18 -15.91
C MET A 39 -14.55 5.57 -16.46
N PHE A 40 -13.66 6.55 -16.31
CA PHE A 40 -13.89 7.89 -16.86
C PHE A 40 -13.79 7.93 -18.39
N ILE A 41 -12.89 7.13 -18.97
CA ILE A 41 -12.71 7.04 -20.43
C ILE A 41 -13.91 6.33 -21.10
N THR A 42 -14.42 5.26 -20.49
CA THR A 42 -15.55 4.46 -21.03
C THR A 42 -16.92 5.09 -20.79
N SER A 43 -17.03 6.03 -19.84
CA SER A 43 -18.27 6.72 -19.53
C SER A 43 -18.84 7.50 -20.73
N ARG A 44 -20.13 7.29 -21.04
CA ARG A 44 -20.88 8.03 -22.07
C ARG A 44 -20.99 9.54 -21.82
N ASN A 45 -20.79 9.97 -20.58
CA ASN A 45 -20.87 11.39 -20.20
C ASN A 45 -19.59 12.15 -20.57
N ALA A 46 -19.70 13.10 -21.51
CA ALA A 46 -18.59 13.93 -21.97
C ALA A 46 -17.89 14.73 -20.85
N ASN A 47 -18.63 15.13 -19.80
CA ASN A 47 -18.05 15.83 -18.65
C ASN A 47 -17.16 14.92 -17.81
N ARG A 48 -17.50 13.62 -17.68
CA ARG A 48 -16.66 12.63 -16.98
C ARG A 48 -15.41 12.32 -17.79
N ARG A 49 -15.54 12.15 -19.10
CA ARG A 49 -14.40 11.93 -20.00
C ARG A 49 -13.40 13.08 -19.96
N ARG A 50 -13.87 14.32 -19.89
CA ARG A 50 -13.02 15.52 -19.80
C ARG A 50 -12.21 15.61 -18.50
N ARG A 51 -12.62 14.90 -17.44
CA ARG A 51 -11.87 14.87 -16.16
C ARG A 51 -10.66 13.94 -16.19
N SER A 52 -10.61 12.95 -17.10
CA SER A 52 -9.42 12.13 -17.34
C SER A 52 -8.39 12.99 -18.10
N THR A 53 -7.63 13.78 -17.34
CA THR A 53 -6.53 14.59 -17.87
C THR A 53 -5.21 14.09 -17.30
N LYS A 54 -4.17 14.07 -18.13
CA LYS A 54 -2.81 13.68 -17.71
C LYS A 54 -2.34 14.49 -16.48
N ARG A 55 -2.65 15.80 -16.45
CA ARG A 55 -2.28 16.68 -15.33
C ARG A 55 -2.92 16.23 -14.01
N LEU A 56 -4.21 15.89 -14.00
CA LEU A 56 -4.88 15.39 -12.80
C LEU A 56 -4.30 14.04 -12.38
N ALA A 57 -4.04 13.13 -13.34
CA ALA A 57 -3.44 11.83 -13.05
C ALA A 57 -2.07 11.98 -12.36
N TYR A 58 -1.18 12.83 -12.89
CA TYR A 58 0.12 13.10 -12.26
C TYR A 58 -0.02 13.70 -10.85
N ILE A 59 -0.95 14.64 -10.66
CA ILE A 59 -1.21 15.24 -9.34
C ILE A 59 -1.70 14.17 -8.36
N CYS A 60 -2.65 13.32 -8.74
CA CYS A 60 -3.16 12.23 -7.91
C CYS A 60 -2.06 11.21 -7.57
N ILE A 61 -1.21 10.86 -8.53
CA ILE A 61 -0.06 9.97 -8.29
C ILE A 61 0.88 10.61 -7.27
N ILE A 62 1.36 11.83 -7.50
CA ILE A 62 2.34 12.48 -6.62
C ILE A 62 1.79 12.66 -5.20
N ILE A 63 0.58 13.20 -5.07
CA ILE A 63 -0.04 13.42 -3.76
C ILE A 63 -0.26 12.09 -3.03
N GLY A 64 -0.77 11.07 -3.73
CA GLY A 64 -0.99 9.75 -3.16
C GLY A 64 0.31 9.08 -2.71
N THR A 65 1.37 9.16 -3.52
CA THR A 65 2.67 8.57 -3.17
C THR A 65 3.27 9.24 -1.95
N ILE A 66 3.22 10.58 -1.87
CA ILE A 66 3.70 11.32 -0.70
C ILE A 66 2.87 10.98 0.54
N PHE A 67 1.54 10.94 0.41
CA PHE A 67 0.64 10.58 1.50
C PHE A 67 0.97 9.17 2.04
N TRP A 68 1.09 8.17 1.17
CA TRP A 68 1.39 6.80 1.57
C TRP A 68 2.79 6.64 2.18
N ALA A 69 3.79 7.37 1.67
CA ALA A 69 5.14 7.37 2.22
C ALA A 69 5.17 7.96 3.65
N LEU A 70 4.50 9.10 3.86
CA LEU A 70 4.42 9.73 5.18
C LEU A 70 3.59 8.89 6.15
N PHE A 71 2.46 8.34 5.70
CA PHE A 71 1.60 7.50 6.52
C PHE A 71 2.35 6.28 7.07
N HIS A 72 3.14 5.59 6.24
CA HIS A 72 3.90 4.41 6.66
C HIS A 72 5.24 4.73 7.35
N SER A 73 5.64 6.00 7.47
CA SER A 73 6.91 6.36 8.10
C SER A 73 7.05 5.85 9.55
N HIS A 74 5.94 5.70 10.28
CA HIS A 74 5.90 5.11 11.63
C HIS A 74 6.54 3.71 11.68
N THR A 75 6.45 2.93 10.60
CA THR A 75 7.03 1.58 10.55
C THR A 75 8.56 1.58 10.66
N LEU A 76 9.24 2.67 10.29
CA LEU A 76 10.70 2.79 10.49
C LEU A 76 11.08 2.86 11.98
N ILE A 77 10.16 3.30 12.84
CA ILE A 77 10.39 3.47 14.28
C ILE A 77 9.99 2.19 15.02
N PHE A 78 8.81 1.65 14.72
CA PHE A 78 8.19 0.54 15.47
C PHE A 78 8.58 -0.86 14.97
N THR A 79 9.53 -0.95 14.03
CA THR A 79 10.09 -2.23 13.57
C THR A 79 11.37 -2.58 14.33
N SER A 80 11.44 -3.82 14.79
CA SER A 80 12.59 -4.36 15.53
C SER A 80 12.84 -5.83 15.21
N ILE A 81 14.03 -6.32 15.57
CA ILE A 81 14.35 -7.75 15.46
C ILE A 81 13.82 -8.42 16.72
N ILE A 82 12.80 -9.27 16.56
CA ILE A 82 12.16 -10.00 17.65
C ILE A 82 12.58 -11.46 17.62
N GLN A 83 12.73 -12.06 18.79
CA GLN A 83 12.98 -13.49 18.93
C GLN A 83 11.63 -14.23 18.94
N PHE A 84 11.37 -15.01 17.89
CA PHE A 84 10.12 -15.76 17.75
C PHE A 84 10.21 -17.15 18.41
N ALA A 85 11.39 -17.79 18.32
CA ALA A 85 11.66 -19.10 18.91
C ALA A 85 13.15 -19.17 19.36
N PRO A 86 13.58 -20.23 20.08
CA PRO A 86 14.98 -20.41 20.39
C PRO A 86 15.81 -20.40 19.09
N TYR A 87 16.79 -19.51 19.01
CA TYR A 87 17.66 -19.31 17.84
C TYR A 87 16.98 -18.84 16.54
N VAL A 88 15.70 -18.43 16.58
CA VAL A 88 14.97 -17.89 15.44
C VAL A 88 14.61 -16.43 15.70
N TYR A 89 15.21 -15.54 14.91
CA TYR A 89 14.97 -14.11 14.95
C TYR A 89 14.24 -13.68 13.68
N VAL A 90 13.28 -12.78 13.81
CA VAL A 90 12.49 -12.26 12.69
C VAL A 90 12.44 -10.74 12.78
N CYS A 91 12.55 -10.09 11.63
CA CYS A 91 12.28 -8.67 11.51
C CYS A 91 10.77 -8.45 11.46
N TYR A 92 10.19 -7.88 12.53
CA TYR A 92 8.76 -7.65 12.59
C TYR A 92 8.41 -6.41 13.42
N PHE A 93 7.14 -6.02 13.36
CA PHE A 93 6.60 -4.98 14.23
C PHE A 93 6.73 -5.38 15.69
N GLN A 94 7.02 -4.41 16.56
CA GLN A 94 7.04 -4.65 17.99
C GLN A 94 5.66 -5.16 18.46
N PRO A 95 5.62 -6.27 19.23
CA PRO A 95 4.36 -6.84 19.68
C PRO A 95 3.59 -5.84 20.55
N GLY A 96 2.33 -5.60 20.21
CA GLY A 96 1.45 -4.70 20.95
C GLY A 96 0.36 -4.03 20.10
N ALA A 97 0.15 -2.74 20.33
CA ALA A 97 -0.85 -1.95 19.63
C ALA A 97 -0.52 -1.80 18.13
N GLU A 98 0.75 -1.61 17.79
CA GLU A 98 1.21 -1.38 16.41
C GLU A 98 0.99 -2.61 15.51
N THR A 99 1.32 -3.81 15.98
CA THR A 99 1.03 -5.07 15.25
C THR A 99 -0.46 -5.22 14.95
N THR A 100 -1.29 -4.87 15.93
CA THR A 100 -2.76 -4.98 15.82
C THR A 100 -3.31 -3.93 14.85
N PHE A 101 -2.82 -2.70 14.96
CA PHE A 101 -3.18 -1.60 14.06
C PHE A 101 -2.85 -1.93 12.62
N VAL A 102 -1.62 -2.38 12.34
CA VAL A 102 -1.20 -2.76 10.98
C VAL A 102 -2.06 -3.90 10.45
N ALA A 103 -2.34 -4.93 11.27
CA ALA A 103 -3.18 -6.06 10.84
C ALA A 103 -4.60 -5.62 10.43
N TYR A 104 -5.29 -4.83 11.26
CA TYR A 104 -6.63 -4.33 10.93
C TYR A 104 -6.60 -3.41 9.70
N TYR A 105 -5.63 -2.51 9.65
CA TYR A 105 -5.45 -1.60 8.52
C TYR A 105 -5.25 -2.37 7.21
N THR A 106 -4.39 -3.39 7.18
CA THR A 106 -4.14 -4.20 5.98
C THR A 106 -5.41 -4.93 5.52
N ILE A 107 -6.19 -5.49 6.44
CA ILE A 107 -7.46 -6.15 6.06
C ILE A 107 -8.45 -5.14 5.47
N ILE A 108 -8.57 -3.96 6.09
CA ILE A 108 -9.48 -2.92 5.63
C ILE A 108 -9.05 -2.39 4.25
N THR A 109 -7.76 -2.14 4.03
CA THR A 109 -7.29 -1.64 2.74
C THR A 109 -7.45 -2.67 1.63
N GLU A 110 -7.09 -3.94 1.87
CA GLU A 110 -7.25 -4.99 0.87
C GLU A 110 -8.71 -5.22 0.47
N THR A 111 -9.61 -5.26 1.45
CA THR A 111 -11.05 -5.39 1.18
C THR A 111 -11.61 -4.18 0.44
N LEU A 112 -11.21 -2.96 0.82
CA LEU A 112 -11.63 -1.73 0.15
C LEU A 112 -11.15 -1.70 -1.31
N VAL A 113 -9.91 -2.08 -1.58
CA VAL A 113 -9.34 -2.11 -2.94
C VAL A 113 -10.15 -3.06 -3.84
N LEU A 114 -10.46 -4.26 -3.35
CA LEU A 114 -11.26 -5.23 -4.09
C LEU A 114 -12.66 -4.69 -4.41
N VAL A 115 -13.35 -4.11 -3.42
CA VAL A 115 -14.69 -3.53 -3.62
C VAL A 115 -14.65 -2.38 -4.62
N LEU A 116 -13.67 -1.49 -4.54
CA LEU A 116 -13.51 -0.37 -5.48
C LEU A 116 -13.21 -0.87 -6.91
N MET A 117 -12.34 -1.87 -7.07
CA MET A 117 -12.05 -2.43 -8.39
C MET A 117 -13.27 -3.11 -9.00
N ILE A 118 -14.03 -3.89 -8.22
CA ILE A 118 -15.25 -4.56 -8.70
C ILE A 118 -16.30 -3.52 -9.11
N THR A 119 -16.55 -2.51 -8.25
CA THR A 119 -17.55 -1.48 -8.53
C THR A 119 -17.17 -0.62 -9.74
N CYS A 120 -15.90 -0.20 -9.87
CA CYS A 120 -15.40 0.50 -11.05
C CYS A 120 -15.51 -0.36 -12.32
N GLY A 121 -15.19 -1.65 -12.23
CA GLY A 121 -15.31 -2.59 -13.34
C GLY A 121 -16.76 -2.73 -13.83
N LEU A 122 -17.70 -2.95 -12.90
CA LEU A 122 -19.13 -3.04 -13.21
C LEU A 122 -19.66 -1.72 -13.79
N CYS A 123 -19.25 -0.57 -13.23
CA CYS A 123 -19.66 0.74 -13.74
C CYS A 123 -19.10 1.04 -15.14
N SER A 124 -17.99 0.42 -15.54
CA SER A 124 -17.42 0.57 -16.88
C SER A 124 -18.14 -0.24 -17.96
N LEU A 125 -18.96 -1.24 -17.59
CA LEU A 125 -19.68 -2.09 -18.53
C LEU A 125 -21.07 -1.55 -18.92
N ASN A 126 -21.63 -0.63 -18.13
CA ASN A 126 -22.94 -0.01 -18.37
C ASN A 126 -22.82 1.30 -19.19
#